data_AF-Q4PNZ3-F1
#
_entry.id   AF-Q4PNZ3-F1
#
_cell.length_a   1.000
_cell.length_b   1.000
_cell.length_c   1.000
_cell.angle_alpha   90.00
_cell.angle_beta   90.00
_cell.angle_gamma   90.00
#
_symmetry.space_group_name_H-M   'P 1'
#
loop_
_entity.id
_entity.type
_entity.pdbx_description
1 polymer ?
#
loop_
_entity_poly.entity_id
_entity_poly.type
_entity_poly.pdbx_seq_one_letter_code
_entity_poly.pdbx_strand_id
1 'polypeptide(L)'
;ASTLALLASVASATPTPTVRDGAAVDPRTVGKRAAITDACDVGYGAGTTGGSGGTTTTVSTLAQFTAAATSDEKAVIVVKGAITGATKVKVGSNKSIIGAAGSSLTGVGLYINKQENVIVRNMKISKVLADNGDAIGIQASSKVWVDHCDLSSDKNNGKDYYDG
;
A
#
# COMPACT_ATOMS: atom_id res chain seq x y z
N ALA A 1 17.69 -57.17 -9.67
CA ALA A 1 16.59 -56.67 -8.82
C ALA A 1 17.13 -55.49 -8.00
N SER A 2 16.52 -54.33 -7.86
CA SER A 2 15.25 -53.78 -8.32
C SER A 2 15.40 -52.26 -8.29
N THR A 3 15.02 -51.54 -9.33
CA THR A 3 14.95 -50.07 -9.35
C THR A 3 13.63 -49.63 -8.72
N LEU A 4 13.68 -49.00 -7.54
CA LEU A 4 12.52 -48.45 -6.87
C LEU A 4 12.22 -47.06 -7.43
N ALA A 5 11.21 -46.94 -8.29
CA ALA A 5 10.73 -45.65 -8.79
C ALA A 5 9.76 -45.03 -7.77
N LEU A 6 10.14 -43.86 -7.23
CA LEU A 6 9.31 -43.07 -6.34
C LEU A 6 8.36 -42.20 -7.19
N LEU A 7 7.08 -42.56 -7.29
CA LEU A 7 6.06 -41.69 -7.87
C LEU A 7 5.65 -40.62 -6.86
N ALA A 8 6.10 -39.38 -7.06
CA ALA A 8 5.57 -38.23 -6.34
C ALA A 8 4.22 -37.82 -6.95
N SER A 9 3.13 -38.07 -6.22
CA SER A 9 1.81 -37.56 -6.56
C SER A 9 1.76 -36.05 -6.30
N VAL A 10 1.66 -35.25 -7.36
CA VAL A 10 1.36 -33.81 -7.24
C VAL A 10 -0.13 -33.67 -6.92
N ALA A 11 -0.45 -33.36 -5.66
CA ALA A 11 -1.80 -32.95 -5.28
C ALA A 11 -2.05 -31.53 -5.82
N SER A 12 -2.86 -31.41 -6.87
CA SER A 12 -3.34 -30.12 -7.35
C SER A 12 -4.57 -29.73 -6.53
N ALA A 13 -4.38 -28.87 -5.53
CA ALA A 13 -5.49 -28.22 -4.85
C ALA A 13 -5.83 -26.94 -5.62
N THR A 14 -6.95 -26.94 -6.34
CA THR A 14 -7.50 -25.70 -6.88
C THR A 14 -8.15 -24.93 -5.73
N PRO A 15 -7.73 -23.70 -5.41
CA PRO A 15 -8.34 -22.92 -4.35
C PRO A 15 -9.81 -22.68 -4.68
N THR A 16 -10.72 -23.04 -3.76
CA THR A 16 -12.13 -22.70 -3.85
C THR A 16 -12.25 -21.17 -3.83
N PRO A 17 -12.92 -20.54 -4.82
CA PRO A 17 -13.11 -19.11 -4.82
C PRO A 17 -13.85 -18.67 -3.55
N THR A 18 -13.30 -17.69 -2.84
CA THR A 18 -14.05 -17.03 -1.77
C THR A 18 -15.20 -16.28 -2.42
N VAL A 19 -16.44 -16.53 -2.00
CA VAL A 19 -17.61 -15.81 -2.52
C VAL A 19 -18.10 -14.84 -1.46
N ARG A 20 -18.24 -13.56 -1.81
CA ARG A 20 -18.87 -12.54 -0.98
C ARG A 20 -19.99 -11.88 -1.78
N ASP A 21 -21.18 -11.80 -1.19
CA ASP A 21 -22.37 -11.21 -1.83
C ASP A 21 -22.70 -11.82 -3.21
N GLY A 22 -22.47 -13.13 -3.38
CA GLY A 22 -22.77 -13.86 -4.61
C GLY A 22 -21.74 -13.72 -5.73
N ALA A 23 -20.64 -12.98 -5.51
CA ALA A 23 -19.54 -12.86 -6.47
C ALA A 23 -18.27 -13.51 -5.93
N ALA A 24 -17.54 -14.20 -6.80
CA ALA A 24 -16.17 -14.64 -6.50
C ALA A 24 -15.31 -13.39 -6.22
N VAL A 25 -14.80 -13.30 -5.00
CA VAL A 25 -13.84 -12.28 -4.59
C VAL A 25 -12.46 -12.90 -4.59
N ASP A 26 -11.53 -12.25 -5.29
CA ASP A 26 -10.13 -12.63 -5.23
C ASP A 26 -9.63 -12.35 -3.79
N PRO A 27 -9.10 -13.35 -3.06
CA PRO A 27 -8.59 -13.15 -1.70
C PRO A 27 -7.44 -12.12 -1.64
N ARG A 28 -6.82 -11.79 -2.78
CA ARG A 28 -5.82 -10.73 -2.90
C ARG A 28 -6.43 -9.34 -2.95
N THR A 29 -7.73 -9.23 -3.24
CA THR A 29 -8.43 -7.95 -3.37
C THR A 29 -8.79 -7.40 -1.99
N VAL A 30 -8.28 -6.21 -1.68
CA VAL A 30 -8.57 -5.49 -0.43
C VAL A 30 -9.65 -4.41 -0.60
N GLY A 31 -9.96 -4.06 -1.85
CA GLY A 31 -11.02 -3.13 -2.23
C GLY A 31 -11.27 -3.13 -3.73
N LYS A 32 -12.32 -2.44 -4.19
CA LYS A 32 -12.59 -2.30 -5.63
C LYS A 32 -11.36 -1.69 -6.32
N ARG A 33 -10.78 -2.40 -7.30
CA ARG A 33 -9.58 -2.03 -8.07
C ARG A 33 -8.27 -1.94 -7.25
N ALA A 34 -8.22 -2.59 -6.08
CA ALA A 34 -7.04 -2.65 -5.25
C ALA A 34 -6.79 -4.08 -4.75
N ALA A 35 -5.67 -4.67 -5.17
CA ALA A 35 -5.19 -5.98 -4.78
C ALA A 35 -3.74 -5.93 -4.29
N ILE A 36 -3.40 -6.83 -3.37
CA ILE A 36 -2.06 -6.93 -2.75
C ILE A 36 -0.95 -7.29 -3.75
N THR A 37 -1.31 -7.77 -4.94
CA THR A 37 -0.39 -8.16 -6.01
C THR A 37 -0.25 -7.12 -7.11
N ASP A 38 -0.89 -5.96 -6.97
CA ASP A 38 -0.89 -4.97 -8.04
C ASP A 38 0.51 -4.37 -8.25
N ALA A 39 0.87 -4.21 -9.52
CA ALA A 39 2.12 -3.65 -9.99
C ALA A 39 1.84 -2.66 -11.12
N CYS A 40 2.73 -1.69 -11.30
CA CYS A 40 2.64 -0.75 -12.41
C CYS A 40 3.28 -1.36 -13.66
N ASP A 41 2.50 -1.53 -14.73
CA ASP A 41 2.93 -2.07 -16.01
C ASP A 41 2.93 -1.01 -17.14
N VAL A 42 2.66 0.26 -16.82
CA VAL A 42 2.52 1.34 -17.82
C VAL A 42 3.37 2.57 -17.49
N GLY A 43 3.72 3.33 -18.54
CA GLY A 43 4.37 4.64 -18.42
C GLY A 43 5.75 4.58 -17.76
N TYR A 44 6.20 5.73 -17.22
CA TYR A 44 7.50 5.82 -16.53
C TYR A 44 7.54 5.07 -15.20
N GLY A 45 6.37 4.69 -14.66
CA GLY A 45 6.26 3.84 -13.47
C GLY A 45 6.36 2.34 -13.76
N ALA A 46 6.37 1.93 -15.03
CA ALA A 46 6.39 0.52 -15.42
C ALA A 46 7.53 -0.24 -14.75
N GLY A 47 7.23 -1.43 -14.22
CA GLY A 47 8.17 -2.26 -13.44
C GLY A 47 8.18 -1.95 -11.95
N THR A 48 7.35 -1.02 -11.45
CA THR A 48 7.14 -0.83 -10.01
C THR A 48 6.31 -1.99 -9.46
N THR A 49 6.90 -2.80 -8.58
CA THR A 49 6.29 -3.99 -7.97
C THR A 49 6.00 -3.83 -6.48
N GLY A 50 6.50 -2.74 -5.89
CA GLY A 50 6.30 -2.42 -4.48
C GLY A 50 6.77 -3.55 -3.55
N GLY A 51 5.88 -3.93 -2.64
CA GLY A 51 6.05 -4.98 -1.65
C GLY A 51 5.87 -6.41 -2.15
N SER A 52 5.63 -6.64 -3.45
CA SER A 52 5.33 -7.97 -3.98
C SER A 52 6.41 -9.01 -3.64
N GLY A 53 5.99 -10.14 -3.08
CA GLY A 53 6.87 -11.20 -2.56
C GLY A 53 7.37 -10.98 -1.13
N GLY A 54 7.03 -9.85 -0.50
CA GLY A 54 7.27 -9.59 0.92
C GLY A 54 6.09 -9.99 1.82
N THR A 55 6.24 -9.75 3.12
CA THR A 55 5.19 -10.01 4.11
C THR A 55 3.99 -9.10 3.87
N THR A 56 2.78 -9.67 3.95
CA THR A 56 1.54 -8.88 3.93
C THR A 56 1.07 -8.62 5.36
N THR A 57 0.98 -7.36 5.76
CA THR A 57 0.57 -6.95 7.10
C THR A 57 -0.63 -6.02 7.02
N THR A 58 -1.68 -6.30 7.80
CA THR A 58 -2.80 -5.37 7.96
C THR A 58 -2.55 -4.47 9.17
N VAL A 59 -2.70 -3.16 8.99
CA VAL A 59 -2.49 -2.15 10.04
C VAL A 59 -3.74 -1.31 10.23
N SER A 60 -4.04 -0.94 11.48
CA SER A 60 -5.21 -0.12 11.83
C SER A 60 -4.90 0.98 12.84
N THR A 61 -3.63 1.17 13.19
CA THR A 61 -3.17 2.24 14.08
C THR A 61 -1.99 2.96 13.47
N LEU A 62 -1.78 4.21 13.90
CA LEU A 62 -0.64 5.01 13.43
C LEU A 62 0.69 4.34 13.75
N ALA A 63 0.84 3.78 14.95
CA ALA A 63 2.07 3.10 15.36
C ALA A 63 2.38 1.87 14.48
N GLN A 64 1.38 1.04 14.19
CA GLN A 64 1.53 -0.11 13.30
C GLN A 64 1.88 0.31 11.88
N PHE A 65 1.17 1.33 11.36
CA PHE A 65 1.42 1.86 10.02
C PHE A 65 2.83 2.42 9.89
N THR A 66 3.26 3.28 10.81
CA THR A 66 4.61 3.85 10.82
C THR A 66 5.67 2.75 10.89
N ALA A 67 5.55 1.80 11.82
CA ALA A 67 6.53 0.73 11.96
C ALA A 67 6.68 -0.12 10.69
N ALA A 68 5.56 -0.46 10.04
CA ALA A 68 5.59 -1.21 8.79
C ALA A 68 6.16 -0.38 7.62
N ALA A 69 5.79 0.90 7.53
CA ALA A 69 6.22 1.78 6.44
C ALA A 69 7.70 2.14 6.50
N THR A 70 8.26 2.29 7.71
CA THR A 70 9.68 2.65 7.92
C THR A 70 10.63 1.46 7.94
N SER A 71 10.10 0.22 8.00
CA SER A 71 10.94 -0.99 8.01
C SER A 71 11.74 -1.11 6.72
N ASP A 72 12.95 -1.67 6.80
CA ASP A 72 13.75 -2.00 5.62
C ASP A 72 13.22 -3.25 4.90
N GLU A 73 12.40 -4.07 5.56
CA GLU A 73 11.84 -5.30 5.01
C GLU A 73 10.83 -5.01 3.90
N LYS A 74 10.93 -5.76 2.79
CA LYS A 74 9.93 -5.69 1.72
C LYS A 74 8.55 -6.11 2.26
N ALA A 75 7.53 -5.28 2.03
CA ALA A 75 6.22 -5.52 2.63
C ALA A 75 5.04 -4.95 1.83
N VAL A 76 3.92 -5.67 1.86
CA VAL A 76 2.60 -5.17 1.49
C VAL A 76 1.85 -4.76 2.76
N ILE A 77 1.53 -3.48 2.87
CA ILE A 77 0.91 -2.85 4.03
C ILE A 77 -0.54 -2.54 3.66
N VAL A 78 -1.46 -3.32 4.19
CA VAL A 78 -2.90 -3.12 4.00
C VAL A 78 -3.42 -2.21 5.11
N VAL A 79 -3.83 -0.99 4.78
CA VAL A 79 -4.37 -0.03 5.75
C VAL A 79 -5.86 -0.27 5.91
N LYS A 80 -6.31 -0.59 7.13
CA LYS A 80 -7.70 -0.86 7.46
C LYS A 80 -8.27 0.21 8.37
N GLY A 81 -9.33 0.87 7.90
CA GLY A 81 -10.05 1.89 8.66
C GLY A 81 -9.34 3.25 8.70
N ALA A 82 -9.89 4.16 9.50
CA ALA A 82 -9.38 5.51 9.63
C ALA A 82 -8.23 5.58 10.64
N ILE A 83 -7.10 6.13 10.21
CA ILE A 83 -5.94 6.46 11.05
C ILE A 83 -5.78 7.97 11.05
N THR A 84 -5.72 8.56 12.24
CA THR A 84 -5.50 10.00 12.43
C THR A 84 -4.18 10.24 13.12
N GLY A 85 -3.52 11.34 12.78
CA GLY A 85 -2.29 11.79 13.41
C GLY A 85 -1.94 13.21 13.00
N ALA A 86 -0.74 13.64 13.39
CA ALA A 86 -0.13 14.89 12.97
C ALA A 86 1.36 14.59 12.74
N THR A 87 1.66 13.88 11.66
CA THR A 87 3.03 13.40 11.43
C THR A 87 3.34 13.14 9.96
N LYS A 88 4.63 13.19 9.64
CA LYS A 88 5.20 12.80 8.36
C LYS A 88 5.80 11.40 8.45
N VAL A 89 5.13 10.41 7.89
CA VAL A 89 5.62 9.02 7.88
C VAL A 89 6.64 8.85 6.77
N LYS A 90 7.87 8.49 7.13
CA LYS A 90 8.89 8.09 6.16
C LYS A 90 8.54 6.70 5.62
N VAL A 91 8.43 6.60 4.30
CA VAL A 91 8.17 5.32 3.63
C VAL A 91 9.49 4.83 3.05
N GLY A 92 9.91 3.61 3.40
CA GLY A 92 11.11 2.98 2.86
C GLY A 92 10.90 2.39 1.47
N SER A 93 11.98 1.86 0.88
CA SER A 93 11.93 1.15 -0.40
C SER A 93 11.16 -0.17 -0.33
N ASN A 94 10.69 -0.67 -1.48
CA ASN A 94 10.02 -1.97 -1.61
C ASN A 94 8.75 -2.11 -0.76
N LYS A 95 7.88 -1.10 -0.82
CA LYS A 95 6.61 -1.05 -0.07
C LYS A 95 5.43 -0.97 -1.00
N SER A 96 4.36 -1.70 -0.67
CA SER A 96 3.03 -1.45 -1.23
C SER A 96 2.10 -1.01 -0.10
N ILE A 97 1.73 0.27 -0.05
CA ILE A 97 0.72 0.79 0.88
C ILE A 97 -0.62 0.79 0.16
N ILE A 98 -1.55 -0.05 0.62
CA ILE A 98 -2.82 -0.29 -0.07
C ILE A 98 -3.97 -0.09 0.91
N GLY A 99 -4.87 0.83 0.59
CA GLY A 99 -6.07 1.07 1.36
C GLY A 99 -7.10 -0.05 1.17
N ALA A 100 -7.64 -0.57 2.27
CA ALA A 100 -8.84 -1.39 2.26
C ALA A 100 -10.10 -0.50 2.24
N ALA A 101 -11.28 -1.09 2.08
CA ALA A 101 -12.53 -0.35 2.19
C ALA A 101 -12.61 0.45 3.52
N GLY A 102 -12.87 1.75 3.41
CA GLY A 102 -12.94 2.66 4.57
C GLY A 102 -11.57 3.11 5.11
N SER A 103 -10.46 2.82 4.42
CA SER A 103 -9.14 3.32 4.82
C SER A 103 -9.04 4.84 4.65
N SER A 104 -8.47 5.53 5.63
CA SER A 104 -8.06 6.93 5.50
C SER A 104 -6.89 7.27 6.40
N LEU A 105 -6.10 8.25 5.97
CA LEU A 105 -5.10 8.95 6.75
C LEU A 105 -5.53 10.41 6.90
N THR A 106 -5.74 10.88 8.14
CA THR A 106 -6.07 12.28 8.41
C THR A 106 -4.95 12.91 9.23
N GLY A 107 -4.35 13.98 8.70
CA GLY A 107 -3.19 14.65 9.30
C GLY A 107 -1.87 13.89 9.22
N VAL A 108 -1.83 12.80 8.45
CA VAL A 108 -0.64 11.97 8.27
C VAL A 108 -0.18 12.03 6.81
N GLY A 109 0.99 12.60 6.58
CA GLY A 109 1.62 12.67 5.26
C GLY A 109 2.57 11.50 5.00
N LEU A 110 2.77 11.15 3.73
CA LEU A 110 3.74 10.13 3.29
C LEU A 110 4.96 10.79 2.68
N TYR A 111 6.16 10.43 3.14
CA TYR A 111 7.41 10.99 2.64
C TYR A 111 8.33 9.89 2.10
N ILE A 112 8.44 9.84 0.78
CA ILE A 112 9.22 8.88 0.00
C ILE A 112 10.46 9.64 -0.51
N ASN A 113 11.56 9.58 0.26
CA ASN A 113 12.77 10.34 -0.03
C ASN A 113 13.99 9.42 -0.19
N LYS A 114 14.66 9.51 -1.34
CA LYS A 114 15.79 8.65 -1.72
C LYS A 114 15.43 7.16 -1.64
N GLN A 115 14.23 6.80 -2.08
CA GLN A 115 13.74 5.43 -2.06
C GLN A 115 13.43 4.95 -3.47
N GLU A 116 13.18 3.66 -3.59
CA GLU A 116 12.71 3.07 -4.83
C GLU A 116 11.64 1.98 -4.63
N ASN A 117 10.90 1.72 -5.70
CA ASN A 117 9.94 0.62 -5.77
C ASN A 117 8.86 0.72 -4.70
N VAL A 118 8.06 1.79 -4.76
CA VAL A 118 6.99 2.10 -3.80
C VAL A 118 5.66 2.23 -4.52
N ILE A 119 4.63 1.55 -4.00
CA ILE A 119 3.26 1.64 -4.46
C ILE A 119 2.42 2.29 -3.36
N VAL A 120 1.65 3.32 -3.69
CA VAL A 120 0.61 3.90 -2.81
C VAL A 120 -0.70 3.85 -3.55
N ARG A 121 -1.64 3.02 -3.10
CA ARG A 121 -2.89 2.77 -3.83
C ARG A 121 -4.13 2.74 -2.96
N ASN A 122 -5.23 3.23 -3.55
CA ASN A 122 -6.55 3.23 -2.92
C ASN A 122 -6.57 3.90 -1.53
N MET A 123 -5.71 4.89 -1.31
CA MET A 123 -5.62 5.60 -0.04
C MET A 123 -6.40 6.90 -0.11
N LYS A 124 -7.09 7.23 0.98
CA LYS A 124 -7.62 8.58 1.22
C LYS A 124 -6.67 9.28 2.17
N ILE A 125 -6.07 10.39 1.77
CA ILE A 125 -5.15 11.17 2.60
C ILE A 125 -5.65 12.59 2.66
N SER A 126 -5.76 13.15 3.86
CA SER A 126 -6.36 14.47 4.01
C SER A 126 -5.81 15.29 5.16
N LYS A 127 -5.93 16.62 5.03
CA LYS A 127 -5.69 17.59 6.11
C LYS A 127 -4.30 17.45 6.76
N VAL A 128 -3.27 17.23 5.96
CA VAL A 128 -1.89 17.18 6.46
C VAL A 128 -1.42 18.60 6.73
N LEU A 129 -1.11 18.89 7.99
CA LEU A 129 -0.62 20.20 8.41
C LEU A 129 0.70 20.52 7.72
N ALA A 130 0.94 21.77 7.37
CA ALA A 130 2.18 22.19 6.69
C ALA A 130 3.46 21.76 7.42
N ASP A 131 3.47 21.81 8.76
CA ASP A 131 4.59 21.33 9.58
C ASP A 131 4.89 19.82 9.39
N ASN A 132 3.89 19.06 8.95
CA ASN A 132 3.98 17.63 8.64
C ASN A 132 4.20 17.35 7.14
N GLY A 133 4.34 18.39 6.32
CA GLY A 133 4.60 18.31 4.88
C GLY A 133 3.38 17.92 4.04
N ASP A 134 3.65 17.38 2.85
CA ASP A 134 2.62 17.05 1.85
C ASP A 134 1.80 15.80 2.22
N ALA A 135 0.60 15.68 1.63
CA ALA A 135 -0.13 14.41 1.61
C ALA A 135 0.74 13.24 1.10
N ILE A 136 1.44 13.44 -0.02
CA ILE A 136 2.45 12.52 -0.57
C ILE A 136 3.62 13.33 -1.13
N GLY A 137 4.73 13.38 -0.40
CA GLY A 137 5.98 13.98 -0.85
C GLY A 137 6.93 12.93 -1.42
N ILE A 138 7.33 13.07 -2.69
CA ILE A 138 8.28 12.17 -3.37
C ILE A 138 9.51 12.98 -3.79
N GLN A 139 10.69 12.62 -3.28
CA GLN A 139 11.94 13.34 -3.53
C GLN A 139 13.07 12.38 -3.86
N ALA A 140 13.83 12.68 -4.92
CA ALA A 140 15.00 11.92 -5.36
C ALA A 140 14.77 10.39 -5.37
N SER A 141 13.58 9.96 -5.76
CA SER A 141 13.13 8.56 -5.70
C SER A 141 12.78 8.04 -7.08
N SER A 142 12.80 6.72 -7.27
CA SER A 142 12.50 6.08 -8.56
C SER A 142 11.47 4.96 -8.41
N LYS A 143 10.76 4.59 -9.47
CA LYS A 143 9.75 3.52 -9.45
C LYS A 143 8.73 3.73 -8.31
N VAL A 144 8.07 4.89 -8.33
CA VAL A 144 6.99 5.20 -7.39
C VAL A 144 5.69 5.27 -8.17
N TRP A 145 4.71 4.49 -7.76
CA TRP A 145 3.38 4.46 -8.39
C TRP A 145 2.31 4.88 -7.38
N VAL A 146 1.70 6.04 -7.63
CA VAL A 146 0.55 6.56 -6.88
C VAL A 146 -0.68 6.39 -7.76
N ASP A 147 -1.64 5.59 -7.33
CA ASP A 147 -2.83 5.29 -8.14
C ASP A 147 -4.11 5.14 -7.30
N HIS A 148 -5.22 5.64 -7.85
CA HIS A 148 -6.54 5.62 -7.18
C HIS A 148 -6.52 6.23 -5.76
N CYS A 149 -5.68 7.25 -5.53
CA CYS A 149 -5.68 7.98 -4.27
C CYS A 149 -6.66 9.16 -4.31
N ASP A 150 -7.30 9.42 -3.17
CA ASP A 150 -8.12 10.59 -2.91
C ASP A 150 -7.32 11.50 -1.96
N LEU A 151 -6.89 12.66 -2.46
CA LEU A 151 -6.04 13.60 -1.74
C LEU A 151 -6.83 14.90 -1.59
N SER A 152 -7.04 15.34 -0.34
CA SER A 152 -7.87 16.51 -0.09
C SER A 152 -7.52 17.27 1.19
N SER A 153 -7.78 18.58 1.17
CA SER A 153 -7.75 19.45 2.34
C SER A 153 -9.08 20.22 2.41
N ASP A 154 -9.15 21.32 3.15
CA ASP A 154 -10.30 22.23 3.10
C ASP A 154 -9.89 23.65 2.66
N LYS A 155 -10.90 24.47 2.37
CA LYS A 155 -10.74 25.87 1.93
C LYS A 155 -10.97 26.88 3.06
N ASN A 156 -11.06 26.38 4.29
CA ASN A 156 -11.41 27.21 5.46
C ASN A 156 -10.16 27.82 6.12
N ASN A 157 -8.98 27.47 5.62
CA ASN A 157 -7.69 27.88 6.16
C ASN A 157 -6.81 28.53 5.08
N GLY A 158 -5.78 29.25 5.50
CA GLY A 158 -4.80 29.87 4.59
C GLY A 158 -3.93 28.86 3.85
N LYS A 159 -3.26 29.31 2.79
CA LYS A 159 -2.43 28.48 1.89
C LYS A 159 -1.31 27.68 2.57
N ASP A 160 -0.88 28.10 3.76
CA ASP A 160 0.23 27.50 4.52
C ASP A 160 -0.27 26.73 5.75
N TYR A 161 -1.59 26.49 5.87
CA TYR A 161 -2.13 25.70 6.98
C TYR A 161 -2.05 24.20 6.71
N TYR A 162 -2.50 23.81 5.52
CA TYR A 162 -2.25 22.49 4.94
C TYR A 162 -1.31 22.68 3.75
N ASP A 163 -0.26 21.88 3.65
CA ASP A 163 0.69 21.91 2.53
C ASP A 163 0.51 20.61 1.73
N GLY A 164 0.24 20.74 0.42
CA GLY A 164 -0.04 19.60 -0.47
C GLY A 164 -1.43 18.97 -0.33
#